data_AF-A0A4P6X867-F1
#
_entry.id   AF-A0A4P6X867-F1
#
_cell.length_a   1.000
_cell.length_b   1.000
_cell.length_c   1.000
_cell.angle_alpha   90.00
_cell.angle_beta   90.00
_cell.angle_gamma   90.00
#
_symmetry.space_group_name_H-M   'P 1'
#
loop_
_entity.id
_entity.type
_entity.pdbx_description
1 polymer ?
#
loop_
_entity_poly.entity_id
_entity_poly.type
_entity_poly.pdbx_seq_one_letter_code
_entity_poly.pdbx_strand_id
1 'polypeptide(L)'
;MRAALAAAVGTRAALVFGDDRDAVAAVRTVPRESGMILLVIDARVAALDRAMLLAAVTPLAVELAPHTRLAALDVAADANCDAVVAAADYLVSAHSTTGQVLEVR
;
A
#
# COMPACT_ATOMS: atom_id res chain seq x y z
N MET A 1 -6.03 0.46 -13.03
CA MET A 1 -5.09 0.38 -11.89
C MET A 1 -5.24 -0.88 -11.05
N ARG A 2 -6.35 -1.08 -10.32
CA ARG A 2 -6.52 -2.21 -9.37
C ARG A 2 -6.21 -3.60 -9.95
N ALA A 3 -6.80 -3.91 -11.11
CA ALA A 3 -6.58 -5.20 -11.77
C ALA A 3 -5.12 -5.38 -12.23
N ALA A 4 -4.48 -4.31 -12.74
CA ALA A 4 -3.07 -4.34 -13.13
C ALA A 4 -2.16 -4.57 -11.92
N LEU A 5 -2.43 -3.91 -10.78
CA LEU A 5 -1.71 -4.13 -9.53
C LEU A 5 -1.90 -5.55 -9.00
N ALA A 6 -3.13 -6.07 -9.00
CA ALA A 6 -3.41 -7.44 -8.57
C ALA A 6 -2.67 -8.46 -9.44
N ALA A 7 -2.66 -8.27 -10.76
CA ALA A 7 -1.93 -9.12 -11.69
C ALA A 7 -0.41 -9.03 -11.48
N ALA A 8 0.13 -7.82 -11.30
CA ALA A 8 1.56 -7.60 -11.12
C ALA A 8 2.06 -8.17 -9.79
N VAL A 9 1.39 -7.85 -8.68
CA VAL A 9 1.79 -8.25 -7.33
C VAL A 9 1.53 -9.75 -7.08
N GLY A 10 0.43 -10.28 -7.61
CA GLY A 10 0.05 -11.68 -7.41
C GLY A 10 -0.06 -12.03 -5.93
N THR A 11 0.54 -13.14 -5.52
CA THR A 11 0.53 -13.62 -4.13
C THR A 11 1.67 -13.05 -3.27
N ARG A 12 2.52 -12.18 -3.84
CA ARG A 12 3.72 -11.65 -3.15
C ARG A 12 3.40 -10.59 -2.10
N ALA A 13 2.23 -9.97 -2.18
CA ALA A 13 1.70 -9.10 -1.14
C ALA A 13 0.19 -9.13 -1.09
N ALA A 14 -0.36 -8.88 0.09
CA ALA A 14 -1.76 -8.60 0.27
C ALA A 14 -2.05 -7.15 -0.15
N LEU A 15 -2.99 -6.96 -1.07
CA LEU A 15 -3.39 -5.62 -1.51
C LEU A 15 -4.54 -5.10 -0.66
N VAL A 16 -4.35 -3.90 -0.12
CA VAL A 16 -5.42 -3.12 0.53
C VAL A 16 -5.58 -1.83 -0.25
N PHE A 17 -6.79 -1.53 -0.70
CA PHE A 17 -7.06 -0.26 -1.36
C PHE A 17 -7.67 0.71 -0.35
N GLY A 18 -7.01 1.84 -0.14
CA GLY A 18 -7.48 2.92 0.71
C GLY A 18 -8.48 3.77 -0.05
N ASP A 19 -9.75 3.38 -0.04
CA ASP A 19 -10.84 4.23 -0.56
C ASP A 19 -11.24 5.31 0.46
N ASP A 20 -11.03 5.03 1.73
CA ASP A 20 -11.29 5.89 2.88
C ASP A 20 -10.43 5.45 4.09
N ARG A 21 -10.66 6.06 5.25
CA ARG A 21 -9.93 5.77 6.50
C ARG A 21 -10.14 4.35 7.04
N ASP A 22 -11.20 3.64 6.66
CA ASP A 22 -11.49 2.30 7.17
C ASP A 22 -10.49 1.26 6.63
N ALA A 23 -9.73 1.62 5.58
CA ALA A 23 -8.60 0.82 5.12
C ALA A 23 -7.52 0.60 6.19
N VAL A 24 -7.42 1.45 7.21
CA VAL A 24 -6.58 1.19 8.40
C VAL A 24 -7.01 -0.10 9.10
N ALA A 25 -8.31 -0.31 9.29
CA ALA A 25 -8.83 -1.54 9.87
C ALA A 25 -8.63 -2.74 8.92
N ALA A 26 -8.79 -2.53 7.60
CA ALA A 26 -8.53 -3.57 6.61
C ALA A 26 -7.05 -4.04 6.60
N VAL A 27 -6.10 -3.12 6.77
CA VAL A 27 -4.67 -3.47 6.93
C VAL A 27 -4.48 -4.39 8.12
N ARG A 28 -5.21 -4.23 9.23
CA ARG A 28 -5.09 -5.11 10.41
C ARG A 28 -5.67 -6.50 10.22
N THR A 29 -6.66 -6.67 9.35
CA THR A 29 -7.40 -7.93 9.20
C THR A 29 -7.00 -8.75 7.97
N VAL A 30 -6.31 -8.16 6.99
CA VAL A 30 -5.94 -8.87 5.75
C VAL A 30 -5.03 -10.09 6.03
N PRO A 31 -5.15 -11.22 5.28
CA PRO A 31 -4.28 -12.38 5.48
C PRO A 31 -2.78 -12.04 5.41
N ARG A 32 -1.97 -12.74 6.21
CA ARG A 32 -0.53 -12.46 6.40
C ARG A 32 0.41 -13.42 5.67
N GLU A 33 -0.14 -14.29 4.83
CA GLU A 33 0.58 -15.38 4.15
C GLU A 33 1.74 -14.89 3.29
N SER A 34 1.61 -13.71 2.69
CA SER A 34 2.65 -13.08 1.85
C SER A 34 3.81 -12.46 2.65
N GLY A 35 3.64 -12.21 3.95
CA GLY A 35 4.58 -11.43 4.77
C GLY A 35 4.70 -9.95 4.38
N MET A 36 3.84 -9.46 3.47
CA MET A 36 3.84 -8.08 2.97
C MET A 36 2.42 -7.60 2.68
N ILE A 37 2.11 -6.38 3.10
CA ILE A 37 0.89 -5.66 2.77
C ILE A 37 1.28 -4.42 1.97
N LEU A 38 0.59 -4.20 0.85
CA LEU A 38 0.71 -2.98 0.07
C LEU A 38 -0.62 -2.21 0.13
N LEU A 39 -0.59 -1.07 0.82
CA LEU A 39 -1.70 -0.12 0.86
C LEU A 39 -1.65 0.79 -0.38
N VAL A 40 -2.72 0.85 -1.15
CA VAL A 40 -2.79 1.69 -2.34
C VAL A 40 -3.80 2.80 -2.09
N ILE A 41 -3.33 4.03 -1.96
CA ILE A 41 -4.15 5.22 -1.70
C ILE A 41 -4.41 5.91 -3.04
N ASP A 42 -5.67 5.91 -3.47
CA ASP A 42 -6.10 6.44 -4.76
C ASP A 42 -6.25 7.97 -4.71
N ALA A 43 -6.06 8.64 -5.85
CA ALA A 43 -6.20 10.09 -5.95
C ALA A 43 -7.61 10.63 -5.60
N ARG A 44 -8.63 9.76 -5.67
CA ARG A 44 -10.03 10.10 -5.37
C ARG A 44 -10.34 10.14 -3.88
N VAL A 45 -9.42 9.68 -3.02
CA VAL A 45 -9.61 9.70 -1.57
C VAL A 45 -9.70 11.14 -1.08
N ALA A 46 -10.65 11.41 -0.20
CA ALA A 46 -10.81 12.73 0.40
C ALA A 46 -9.50 13.17 1.09
N ALA A 47 -9.16 14.46 1.00
CA ALA A 47 -7.87 14.97 1.46
C ALA A 47 -7.56 14.63 2.94
N LEU A 48 -8.58 14.69 3.81
CA LEU A 48 -8.42 14.31 5.21
C LEU A 48 -8.16 12.82 5.38
N ASP A 49 -8.94 11.95 4.73
CA ASP A 49 -8.76 10.50 4.80
C ASP A 49 -7.40 10.08 4.23
N ARG A 50 -6.96 10.72 3.13
CA ARG A 50 -5.62 10.52 2.57
C ARG A 50 -4.54 10.86 3.58
N ALA A 51 -4.64 12.02 4.24
CA ALA A 51 -3.69 12.41 5.28
C ALA A 51 -3.68 11.42 6.47
N MET A 52 -4.86 10.94 6.89
CA MET A 52 -4.98 9.93 7.95
C MET A 52 -4.35 8.59 7.56
N LEU A 53 -4.59 8.12 6.33
CA LEU A 53 -3.99 6.88 5.81
C LEU A 53 -2.47 6.99 5.77
N LEU A 54 -1.93 8.09 5.24
CA LEU A 54 -0.49 8.35 5.19
C LEU A 54 0.13 8.38 6.59
N ALA A 55 -0.50 9.08 7.53
CA ALA A 55 -0.05 9.14 8.92
C ALA A 55 -0.08 7.77 9.61
N ALA A 56 -0.97 6.87 9.19
CA ALA A 56 -1.10 5.53 9.78
C ALA A 56 -0.05 4.53 9.29
N VAL A 57 0.59 4.75 8.13
CA VAL A 57 1.53 3.77 7.53
C VAL A 57 2.69 3.44 8.48
N THR A 58 3.38 4.43 9.02
CA THR A 58 4.54 4.18 9.89
C THR A 58 4.16 3.51 11.22
N PRO A 59 3.14 3.97 11.97
CA PRO A 59 2.68 3.27 13.17
C PRO A 59 2.23 1.83 12.90
N LEU A 60 1.48 1.59 11.82
CA LEU A 60 1.04 0.24 11.45
C LEU A 60 2.23 -0.65 11.07
N ALA A 61 3.23 -0.12 10.37
CA ALA A 61 4.44 -0.87 10.05
C ALA A 61 5.21 -1.30 11.31
N VAL A 62 5.23 -0.47 12.35
CA VAL A 62 5.79 -0.83 13.67
C VAL A 62 4.94 -1.90 14.35
N GLU A 63 3.61 -1.75 14.34
CA GLU A 63 2.66 -2.71 14.92
C GLU A 63 2.79 -4.11 14.28
N LEU A 64 3.04 -4.17 12.97
CA LEU A 64 3.10 -5.41 12.19
C LEU A 64 4.48 -6.07 12.18
N ALA A 65 5.54 -5.34 12.55
CA ALA A 65 6.89 -5.87 12.58
C ALA A 65 7.07 -6.91 13.72
N PRO A 66 8.04 -7.84 13.59
CA PRO A 66 8.87 -8.12 12.41
C PRO A 66 8.19 -9.03 11.37
N HIS A 67 6.99 -9.54 11.66
CA HIS A 67 6.39 -10.64 10.92
C HIS A 67 5.77 -10.22 9.59
N THR A 68 5.29 -8.97 9.49
CA THR A 68 4.65 -8.47 8.27
C THR A 68 5.19 -7.08 7.95
N ARG A 69 5.65 -6.92 6.71
CA ARG A 69 6.02 -5.62 6.17
C ARG A 69 4.77 -4.89 5.68
N LEU A 70 4.78 -3.57 5.79
CA LEU A 70 3.77 -2.70 5.22
C LEU A 70 4.46 -1.61 4.42
N ALA A 71 3.98 -1.33 3.21
CA ALA A 71 4.31 -0.10 2.50
C ALA A 71 3.06 0.47 1.85
N ALA A 72 3.13 1.70 1.40
CA ALA A 72 2.05 2.35 0.70
C ALA A 72 2.49 2.96 -0.64
N LEU A 73 1.56 2.95 -1.58
CA LEU A 73 1.59 3.78 -2.78
C LEU A 73 0.59 4.91 -2.61
N ASP A 74 1.07 6.13 -2.81
CA ASP A 74 0.26 7.33 -2.83
C ASP A 74 0.15 7.82 -4.28
N VAL A 75 -0.97 7.52 -4.92
CA VAL A 75 -1.12 7.60 -6.37
C VAL A 75 -1.86 8.88 -6.75
N ALA A 76 -1.23 9.74 -7.54
CA ALA A 76 -1.87 10.95 -8.09
C ALA A 76 -2.85 10.63 -9.22
N ALA A 77 -3.72 11.59 -9.56
CA ALA A 77 -4.79 11.40 -10.54
C ALA A 77 -4.25 11.20 -11.97
N ASP A 78 -3.08 11.78 -12.25
CA ASP A 78 -2.36 11.75 -13.52
C ASP A 78 -1.27 10.67 -13.59
N ALA A 79 -1.12 9.88 -12.52
CA ALA A 79 -0.08 8.86 -12.43
C ALA A 79 -0.19 7.80 -13.54
N ASN A 80 0.93 7.56 -14.21
CA ASN A 80 1.03 6.50 -15.22
C ASN A 80 0.85 5.11 -14.56
N CYS A 81 -0.06 4.30 -15.12
CA CYS A 81 -0.33 2.94 -14.66
C CYS A 81 0.93 2.07 -14.58
N ASP A 82 1.84 2.17 -15.55
CA ASP A 82 3.07 1.38 -15.57
C ASP A 82 4.04 1.82 -14.48
N ALA A 83 4.10 3.11 -14.17
CA ALA A 83 4.91 3.65 -13.08
C ALA A 83 4.40 3.17 -11.71
N VAL A 84 3.09 3.16 -11.51
CA VAL A 84 2.45 2.65 -10.28
C VAL A 84 2.72 1.15 -10.11
N VAL A 85 2.61 0.37 -11.19
CA VAL A 85 2.94 -1.06 -11.18
C VAL A 85 4.42 -1.30 -10.87
N ALA A 86 5.34 -0.54 -11.47
CA ALA A 86 6.77 -0.64 -11.19
C ALA A 86 7.10 -0.30 -9.72
N ALA A 87 6.47 0.74 -9.17
CA ALA A 87 6.63 1.10 -7.76
C ALA A 87 6.09 0.00 -6.82
N ALA A 88 4.96 -0.62 -7.16
CA ALA A 88 4.43 -1.77 -6.42
C ALA A 88 5.42 -2.94 -6.44
N ASP A 89 5.94 -3.28 -7.62
CA ASP A 89 6.87 -4.40 -7.78
C ASP A 89 8.17 -4.21 -6.98
N TYR A 90 8.70 -2.99 -6.98
CA TYR A 90 9.84 -2.60 -6.15
C TYR A 90 9.56 -2.81 -4.65
N LEU A 91 8.49 -2.22 -4.10
CA LEU A 91 8.18 -2.29 -2.67
C LEU A 91 7.94 -3.73 -2.19
N VAL A 92 7.24 -4.52 -3.00
CA VAL A 92 6.96 -5.92 -2.70
C VAL A 92 8.25 -6.74 -2.60
N SER A 93 9.20 -6.48 -3.50
CA SER A 93 10.50 -7.15 -3.56
C SER A 93 11.53 -6.63 -2.54
N ALA A 94 11.28 -5.48 -1.91
CA ALA A 94 12.22 -4.84 -0.98
C ALA A 94 12.18 -5.43 0.44
N HIS A 95 12.86 -6.56 0.67
CA HIS A 95 12.81 -7.32 1.93
C HIS A 95 13.24 -6.58 3.21
N SER A 96 14.03 -5.51 3.10
CA SER A 96 14.52 -4.72 4.25
C SER A 96 13.76 -3.39 4.43
N THR A 97 12.59 -3.26 3.80
CA THR A 97 11.85 -2.01 3.73
C THR A 97 10.43 -2.21 4.27
N THR A 98 10.03 -1.39 5.26
CA THR A 98 8.69 -1.32 5.82
C THR A 98 8.40 0.11 6.27
N GLY A 99 7.13 0.50 6.36
CA GLY A 99 6.67 1.84 6.71
C GLY A 99 6.92 2.91 5.63
N GLN A 100 7.34 2.51 4.42
CA GLN A 100 7.60 3.48 3.35
C GLN A 100 6.32 3.84 2.60
N VAL A 101 6.26 5.10 2.18
CA VAL A 101 5.27 5.61 1.23
C VAL A 101 6.03 6.05 -0.02
N LEU A 102 5.65 5.53 -1.18
CA LEU A 102 6.10 6.07 -2.46
C LEU A 102 4.97 6.87 -3.09
N GLU A 103 5.23 8.14 -3.32
CA GLU A 103 4.37 8.99 -4.13
C GLU A 103 4.65 8.74 -5.62
N VAL A 104 3.59 8.54 -6.40
CA VAL A 104 3.67 8.35 -7.85
C VAL A 104 2.81 9.41 -8.52
N ARG A 105 3.43 10.26 -9.33
CA ARG A 105 2.81 11.35 -10.12
C ARG A 105 3.08 11.13 -11.60
#